data_AF-W0FNX7-F1
#
_entry.id   AF-W0FNX7-F1
#
_cell.length_a   1.000
_cell.length_b   1.000
_cell.length_c   1.000
_cell.angle_alpha   90.00
_cell.angle_beta   90.00
_cell.angle_gamma   90.00
#
_symmetry.space_group_name_H-M   'P 1'
#
loop_
_entity.id
_entity.type
_entity.pdbx_description
1 polymer ?
#
loop_
_entity_poly.entity_id
_entity_poly.type
_entity_poly.pdbx_seq_one_letter_code
_entity_poly.pdbx_strand_id
1 'polypeptide(L)'
;MGLKDGLYIYMMRQYFRGIPTSLEEAAYVDGCGTLHTFARIMLPDALPTIASCFLFSFVWQWTDIFYARLFLPSSAISLYSTQMSSMVTRMGRYFSADASNAVVVPNGRQQQLISIAVLICSIPLIILYIFTQRTFVESLAMSGSKE
;
A
#
# COMPACT_ATOMS: atom_id res chain seq x y z
N MET A 1 4.40 -10.55 -8.61
CA MET A 1 4.25 -11.02 -7.22
C MET A 1 5.60 -11.17 -6.53
N GLY A 2 6.55 -11.94 -7.06
CA GLY A 2 7.81 -12.28 -6.36
C GLY A 2 8.71 -11.14 -5.85
N LEU A 3 8.88 -10.01 -6.57
CA LEU A 3 9.74 -8.92 -6.08
C LEU A 3 9.13 -8.17 -4.88
N LYS A 4 7.79 -7.98 -4.88
CA LYS A 4 7.06 -7.30 -3.80
C LYS A 4 7.17 -8.12 -2.51
N ASP A 5 6.92 -9.42 -2.62
CA ASP A 5 6.98 -10.35 -1.50
C ASP A 5 8.42 -10.50 -0.96
N GLY A 6 9.41 -10.50 -1.85
CA GLY A 6 10.83 -10.55 -1.47
C GLY A 6 11.28 -9.35 -0.62
N LEU A 7 10.77 -8.14 -0.91
CA LEU A 7 11.07 -6.95 -0.11
C LEU A 7 10.54 -7.07 1.32
N TYR A 8 9.30 -7.52 1.50
CA TYR A 8 8.71 -7.66 2.83
C TYR A 8 9.43 -8.72 3.67
N ILE A 9 9.78 -9.86 3.06
CA ILE A 9 10.57 -10.89 3.73
C ILE A 9 11.93 -10.33 4.12
N TYR A 10 12.58 -9.56 3.23
CA TYR A 10 13.85 -8.91 3.54
C TYR A 10 13.72 -7.93 4.70
N MET A 11 12.74 -7.03 4.69
CA MET A 11 12.51 -6.04 5.76
C MET A 11 12.27 -6.72 7.11
N MET A 12 11.37 -7.71 7.16
CA MET A 12 11.09 -8.45 8.40
C MET A 12 12.31 -9.22 8.88
N ARG A 13 13.06 -9.85 7.97
CA ARG A 13 14.31 -10.55 8.33
C ARG A 13 15.37 -9.60 8.88
N GLN A 14 15.56 -8.42 8.29
CA GLN A 14 16.53 -7.44 8.80
C GLN A 14 16.13 -6.94 10.19
N TYR A 15 14.83 -6.72 10.41
CA TYR A 15 14.33 -6.33 11.71
C TYR A 15 14.63 -7.38 12.79
N PHE A 16 14.22 -8.63 12.58
CA PHE A 16 14.46 -9.71 13.54
C PHE A 16 15.95 -10.00 13.77
N ARG A 17 16.80 -9.84 12.75
CA ARG A 17 18.27 -9.96 12.91
C ARG A 17 18.86 -8.85 13.79
N GLY A 18 18.19 -7.71 13.90
CA GLY A 18 18.61 -6.62 14.75
C GLY A 18 18.11 -6.73 16.20
N ILE A 19 17.35 -7.76 16.56
CA ILE A 19 16.91 -7.99 17.95
C ILE A 19 18.08 -8.61 18.74
N PRO A 20 18.41 -8.09 19.93
CA PRO A 20 19.48 -8.66 20.74
C PRO A 20 19.12 -10.05 21.24
N THR A 21 20.05 -10.99 21.18
CA THR A 21 19.87 -12.38 21.63
C THR A 21 19.55 -12.48 23.13
N SER A 22 19.92 -11.49 23.92
CA SER A 22 19.61 -11.42 25.35
C SER A 22 18.11 -11.39 25.66
N LEU A 23 17.26 -10.88 24.75
CA LEU A 23 15.80 -10.93 24.89
C LEU A 23 15.27 -12.36 24.81
N GLU A 24 15.83 -13.17 23.90
CA GLU A 24 15.46 -14.58 23.77
C GLU A 24 15.97 -15.41 24.97
N GLU A 25 17.19 -15.13 25.42
CA GLU A 25 17.77 -15.77 26.61
C GLU A 25 16.97 -15.46 27.89
N ALA A 26 16.56 -14.20 28.08
CA ALA A 26 15.71 -13.80 29.21
C ALA A 26 14.36 -14.52 29.19
N ALA A 27 13.70 -14.59 28.03
CA ALA A 27 12.45 -15.31 27.88
C ALA A 27 12.61 -16.82 28.16
N TYR A 28 13.75 -17.40 27.78
CA TYR A 28 14.08 -18.79 28.09
C TYR A 28 14.29 -19.03 29.59
N VAL A 29 14.99 -18.11 30.28
CA VAL A 29 15.16 -18.16 31.75
C VAL A 29 13.81 -18.03 32.48
N ASP A 30 12.89 -17.22 31.95
CA ASP A 30 11.51 -17.10 32.44
C ASP A 30 10.62 -18.34 32.12
N GLY A 31 11.18 -19.36 31.47
CA GLY A 31 10.47 -20.60 31.13
C GLY A 31 9.50 -20.47 29.96
N CYS A 32 9.58 -19.40 29.16
CA CYS A 32 8.78 -19.26 27.95
C CYS A 32 9.27 -20.21 26.84
N GLY A 33 8.36 -20.96 26.23
CA GLY A 33 8.66 -21.74 25.02
C GLY A 33 8.86 -20.84 23.79
N THR A 34 9.61 -21.30 22.78
CA THR A 34 9.99 -20.53 21.58
C THR A 34 8.82 -19.86 20.87
N LEU A 35 7.71 -20.58 20.67
CA LEU A 35 6.50 -20.03 20.03
C LEU A 35 5.83 -18.93 20.88
N HIS A 36 5.87 -19.08 22.21
CA HIS A 36 5.33 -18.09 23.13
C HIS A 36 6.20 -16.82 23.15
N THR A 37 7.53 -16.99 23.19
CA THR A 37 8.51 -15.89 23.06
C THR A 37 8.30 -15.12 21.77
N PHE A 38 8.17 -15.83 20.63
CA PHE A 38 7.91 -15.20 19.35
C PHE A 38 6.60 -14.40 19.36
N ALA A 39 5.48 -15.02 19.71
CA ALA A 39 4.17 -14.39 19.58
C ALA A 39 3.93 -13.25 20.59
N ARG A 40 4.52 -13.33 21.79
CA ARG A 40 4.23 -12.41 22.89
C ARG A 40 5.30 -11.36 23.14
N ILE A 41 6.53 -11.58 22.66
CA ILE A 41 7.66 -10.67 22.87
C ILE A 41 8.14 -10.14 21.52
N MET A 42 8.59 -11.01 20.61
CA MET A 42 9.22 -10.58 19.35
C MET A 42 8.23 -9.97 18.35
N LEU A 43 7.02 -10.53 18.24
CA LEU A 43 5.99 -10.08 17.32
C LEU A 43 5.42 -8.68 17.65
N PRO A 44 5.05 -8.37 18.90
CA PRO A 44 4.61 -7.01 19.25
C PRO A 44 5.74 -5.99 19.14
N ASP A 45 6.99 -6.37 19.41
CA ASP A 45 8.15 -5.49 19.16
C ASP A 45 8.25 -5.13 17.67
N ALA A 46 8.01 -6.10 16.78
CA ALA A 46 8.02 -5.93 15.32
C ALA A 46 6.83 -5.16 14.73
N LEU A 47 5.87 -4.69 15.54
CA LEU A 47 4.72 -3.89 15.08
C LEU A 47 5.08 -2.72 14.14
N PRO A 48 6.13 -1.92 14.37
CA PRO A 48 6.42 -0.80 13.51
C PRO A 48 6.92 -1.21 12.12
N THR A 49 7.68 -2.30 12.04
CA THR A 49 8.10 -2.87 10.74
C THR A 49 6.92 -3.56 10.03
N ILE A 50 6.04 -4.23 10.77
CA ILE A 50 4.81 -4.83 10.21
C ILE A 50 3.91 -3.74 9.63
N ALA A 51 3.72 -2.63 10.34
CA ALA A 51 2.94 -1.49 9.87
C ALA A 51 3.52 -0.87 8.58
N SER A 52 4.85 -0.79 8.49
CA SER A 52 5.54 -0.33 7.28
C SER A 52 5.31 -1.27 6.10
N CYS A 53 5.43 -2.59 6.31
CA CYS A 53 5.12 -3.59 5.30
C CYS A 53 3.65 -3.54 4.86
N PHE A 54 2.73 -3.36 5.82
CA PHE A 54 1.31 -3.21 5.55
C PHE A 54 1.03 -1.98 4.68
N LEU A 55 1.62 -0.82 4.99
CA LEU A 55 1.45 0.39 4.20
C LEU A 55 1.94 0.19 2.77
N PHE A 56 3.15 -0.33 2.58
CA PHE A 56 3.68 -0.58 1.24
C PHE A 56 2.81 -1.56 0.46
N SER A 57 2.34 -2.63 1.10
CA SER A 57 1.45 -3.62 0.49
C SER A 57 0.12 -3.00 0.10
N PHE A 58 -0.48 -2.19 0.98
CA PHE A 58 -1.73 -1.50 0.70
C PHE A 58 -1.61 -0.53 -0.48
N VAL A 59 -0.59 0.33 -0.48
CA VAL A 59 -0.35 1.30 -1.56
C VAL A 59 -0.15 0.58 -2.89
N TRP A 60 0.65 -0.50 -2.89
CA TRP A 60 0.89 -1.26 -4.11
C TRP A 60 -0.36 -1.93 -4.64
N GLN A 61 -1.16 -2.55 -3.77
CA GLN A 61 -2.38 -3.24 -4.20
C GLN A 61 -3.46 -2.23 -4.63
N TRP A 62 -3.57 -1.10 -3.94
CA TRP A 62 -4.50 -0.02 -4.28
C TRP A 62 -4.25 0.56 -5.68
N THR A 63 -2.97 0.68 -6.05
CA THR A 63 -2.54 1.24 -7.34
C THR A 63 -2.37 0.20 -8.45
N ASP A 64 -2.63 -1.08 -8.18
CA ASP A 64 -2.37 -2.17 -9.12
C ASP A 64 -3.44 -2.27 -10.23
N ILE A 65 -3.24 -1.53 -11.31
CA ILE A 65 -4.14 -1.55 -12.47
C ILE A 65 -3.88 -2.75 -13.37
N PHE A 66 -2.64 -3.24 -13.45
CA PHE A 66 -2.25 -4.31 -14.37
C PHE A 66 -2.93 -5.62 -14.00
N TYR A 67 -2.74 -6.07 -12.75
CA TYR A 67 -3.35 -7.32 -12.30
C TYR A 67 -4.85 -7.20 -12.16
N ALA A 68 -5.36 -6.04 -11.76
CA ALA A 68 -6.80 -5.79 -11.73
C ALA A 68 -7.44 -5.97 -13.12
N ARG A 69 -6.83 -5.45 -14.19
CA ARG A 69 -7.35 -5.65 -15.56
C ARG A 69 -7.17 -7.08 -16.08
N LEU A 70 -6.05 -7.71 -15.73
CA LEU A 70 -5.74 -9.07 -16.17
C LEU A 70 -6.72 -10.09 -15.59
N PHE A 71 -7.03 -9.98 -14.30
CA PHE A 71 -7.88 -10.94 -13.58
C PHE A 71 -9.35 -10.53 -13.52
N LEU A 72 -9.70 -9.25 -13.72
CA LEU A 72 -11.08 -8.76 -13.72
C LEU A 72 -11.42 -8.05 -15.06
N PRO A 73 -11.43 -8.79 -16.19
CA PRO A 73 -11.56 -8.20 -17.51
C PRO A 73 -12.97 -7.66 -17.86
N SER A 74 -14.07 -8.05 -17.19
CA SER A 74 -15.43 -7.57 -17.58
C SER A 74 -16.63 -7.82 -16.64
N SER A 75 -16.48 -8.19 -15.36
CA SER A 75 -17.65 -8.64 -14.56
C SER A 75 -17.74 -8.07 -13.15
N ALA A 76 -18.94 -7.55 -12.84
CA ALA A 76 -19.57 -7.20 -11.55
C ALA A 76 -18.83 -6.28 -10.55
N ILE A 77 -17.52 -6.40 -10.40
CA ILE A 77 -16.72 -5.69 -9.39
C ILE A 77 -15.73 -4.80 -10.11
N SER A 78 -16.07 -3.51 -10.15
CA SER A 78 -15.21 -2.49 -10.73
C SER A 78 -14.26 -1.93 -9.68
N LEU A 79 -12.96 -2.25 -9.75
CA LEU A 79 -11.99 -1.58 -8.89
C LEU A 79 -11.85 -0.11 -9.29
N TYR A 80 -11.76 0.74 -8.27
CA TYR A 80 -11.64 2.18 -8.43
C TYR A 80 -10.43 2.56 -9.31
N SER A 81 -9.28 1.88 -9.16
CA SER A 81 -8.07 2.09 -9.96
C SER A 81 -8.28 1.82 -11.46
N THR A 82 -9.02 0.75 -11.81
CA THR A 82 -9.30 0.40 -13.21
C THR A 82 -10.30 1.35 -13.86
N GLN A 83 -11.34 1.74 -13.11
CA GLN A 83 -12.35 2.69 -13.56
C GLN A 83 -11.73 4.06 -13.83
N MET A 84 -10.85 4.52 -12.93
CA MET A 84 -10.10 5.77 -13.08
C MET A 84 -9.34 5.83 -14.40
N SER A 85 -8.57 4.77 -14.71
CA SER A 85 -7.77 4.73 -15.93
C SER A 85 -8.63 4.60 -17.20
N SER A 86 -9.84 4.02 -17.11
CA SER A 86 -10.78 3.94 -18.23
C SER A 86 -11.61 5.22 -18.44
N MET A 87 -11.67 6.11 -17.45
CA MET A 87 -12.51 7.32 -17.46
C MET A 87 -12.14 8.26 -18.61
N VAL A 88 -10.85 8.38 -18.93
CA VAL A 88 -10.33 9.17 -20.06
C VAL A 88 -10.97 8.72 -21.38
N THR A 89 -10.91 7.42 -21.64
CA THR A 89 -11.43 6.82 -22.87
C THR A 89 -12.95 6.89 -22.92
N ARG A 90 -13.63 6.69 -21.78
CA ARG A 90 -15.09 6.81 -21.67
C ARG A 90 -15.54 8.25 -21.94
N MET A 91 -14.92 9.24 -21.31
CA MET A 91 -15.23 10.64 -21.55
C MET A 91 -14.97 11.06 -22.99
N GLY A 92 -13.83 10.66 -23.56
CA GLY A 92 -13.52 10.91 -24.97
C GLY A 92 -14.63 10.40 -25.91
N ARG A 93 -15.17 9.20 -25.64
CA ARG A 93 -16.32 8.63 -26.38
C ARG A 93 -17.63 9.38 -26.14
N TYR A 94 -17.94 9.77 -24.90
CA TYR A 94 -19.13 10.57 -24.60
C TYR A 94 -19.14 11.91 -25.34
N PHE A 95 -17.99 12.57 -25.47
CA PHE A 95 -17.89 13.86 -26.18
C PHE A 95 -17.82 13.74 -27.70
N SER A 96 -17.45 12.57 -28.23
CA SER A 96 -17.38 12.32 -29.69
C SER A 96 -18.61 11.62 -30.28
N ALA A 97 -19.45 10.97 -29.46
CA ALA A 97 -20.66 10.29 -29.92
C ALA A 97 -21.82 11.24 -30.25
N ASP A 98 -21.79 12.50 -29.79
CA ASP A 98 -22.83 13.49 -30.02
C ASP A 98 -22.55 14.30 -31.30
N ALA A 99 -22.54 13.62 -32.46
CA ALA A 99 -22.15 14.20 -33.75
C ALA A 99 -23.12 15.30 -34.27
N SER A 100 -24.29 15.49 -33.64
CA SER A 100 -25.23 16.59 -33.94
C SER A 100 -25.06 17.83 -33.05
N ASN A 101 -24.41 17.70 -31.89
CA ASN A 101 -24.10 18.79 -30.95
C ASN A 101 -22.71 18.54 -30.36
N ALA A 102 -21.69 18.46 -31.21
CA ALA A 102 -20.33 18.18 -30.78
C ALA A 102 -19.82 19.33 -29.89
N VAL A 103 -20.06 19.23 -28.58
CA VAL A 103 -19.41 20.07 -27.59
C VAL A 103 -17.95 19.66 -27.63
N VAL A 104 -17.16 20.36 -28.43
CA VAL A 104 -15.70 20.26 -28.43
C VAL A 104 -15.27 20.66 -27.03
N VAL A 105 -15.09 19.67 -26.16
CA VAL A 105 -14.53 19.90 -24.84
C VAL A 105 -13.07 20.26 -25.08
N PRO A 106 -12.63 21.49 -24.75
CA PRO A 106 -11.23 21.83 -24.89
C PRO A 106 -10.42 20.80 -24.12
N ASN A 107 -9.32 20.30 -24.69
CA ASN A 107 -8.47 19.27 -24.06
C ASN A 107 -8.20 19.55 -22.57
N GLY A 108 -8.07 20.83 -22.20
CA GLY A 108 -7.95 21.28 -20.82
C GLY A 108 -9.05 20.83 -19.86
N ARG A 109 -10.33 20.80 -20.26
CA ARG A 109 -11.45 20.37 -19.39
C ARG A 109 -11.51 18.85 -19.21
N GLN A 110 -11.07 18.08 -20.19
CA GLN A 110 -10.87 16.64 -20.03
C GLN A 110 -9.73 16.35 -19.05
N GLN A 111 -8.61 17.06 -19.16
CA GLN A 111 -7.49 16.94 -18.22
C GLN A 111 -7.86 17.35 -16.79
N GLN A 112 -8.65 18.41 -16.61
CA GLN A 112 -9.14 18.82 -15.28
C GLN A 112 -9.95 17.72 -14.59
N LEU A 113 -10.84 17.05 -15.31
CA LEU A 113 -11.66 15.98 -14.75
C LEU A 113 -10.82 14.76 -14.33
N ILE A 114 -9.80 14.42 -15.10
CA ILE A 114 -8.85 13.35 -14.75
C ILE A 114 -8.05 13.73 -13.49
N SER A 115 -7.55 14.97 -13.42
CA SER A 115 -6.80 15.45 -12.25
C SER A 115 -7.64 15.40 -10.97
N ILE A 116 -8.91 15.83 -11.02
CA ILE A 116 -9.84 15.75 -9.88
C ILE A 116 -10.04 14.29 -9.46
N ALA A 117 -10.23 13.40 -10.42
CA ALA A 117 -10.48 12.01 -10.16
C ALA A 117 -9.25 11.31 -9.53
N VAL A 118 -8.04 11.62 -10.00
CA VAL A 118 -6.78 11.19 -9.37
C VAL A 118 -6.65 11.70 -7.94
N LEU A 119 -7.03 12.96 -7.66
CA LEU A 119 -7.03 13.49 -6.29
C LEU A 119 -7.94 12.66 -5.37
N ILE A 120 -9.16 12.34 -5.82
CA ILE A 120 -10.09 11.50 -5.06
C ILE A 120 -9.52 10.09 -4.83
N CYS A 121 -8.81 9.52 -5.82
CA CYS A 121 -8.11 8.24 -5.69
C CYS A 121 -7.05 8.23 -4.58
N SER A 122 -6.38 9.37 -4.40
CA SER A 122 -5.28 9.51 -3.46
C SER A 122 -5.76 9.78 -2.03
N ILE A 123 -6.99 10.26 -1.81
CA ILE A 123 -7.55 10.52 -0.48
C ILE A 123 -7.38 9.35 0.50
N PRO A 124 -7.81 8.11 0.18
CA PRO A 124 -7.65 6.98 1.11
C PRO A 124 -6.19 6.65 1.41
N LEU A 125 -5.29 6.86 0.43
CA LEU A 125 -3.84 6.70 0.66
C LEU A 125 -3.31 7.76 1.61
N ILE A 126 -3.76 9.01 1.47
CA ILE A 126 -3.39 10.12 2.36
C ILE A 126 -3.90 9.85 3.78
N ILE A 127 -5.15 9.41 3.93
CA ILE A 127 -5.73 9.03 5.22
C ILE A 127 -4.90 7.92 5.87
N LEU A 128 -4.61 6.85 5.13
CA LEU A 128 -3.79 5.73 5.62
C LEU A 128 -2.38 6.18 6.01
N TYR A 129 -1.78 7.10 5.23
CA TYR A 129 -0.48 7.66 5.53
C TYR A 129 -0.49 8.43 6.86
N ILE A 130 -1.48 9.29 7.11
CA ILE A 130 -1.60 10.05 8.36
C ILE A 130 -1.65 9.12 9.58
N PHE A 131 -2.38 8.00 9.49
CA PHE A 131 -2.45 7.02 10.57
C PHE A 131 -1.13 6.25 10.76
N THR A 132 -0.45 5.91 9.67
CA THR A 132 0.77 5.09 9.73
C THR A 132 2.04 5.91 9.96
N GLN A 133 2.00 7.22 9.74
CA GLN A 133 3.18 8.11 9.79
C GLN A 133 3.90 8.03 11.12
N ARG A 134 3.18 7.99 12.24
CA ARG A 134 3.79 7.87 13.58
C ARG A 134 4.62 6.59 13.71
N THR A 135 4.06 5.47 13.29
CA THR A 135 4.69 4.15 13.35
C THR A 135 5.85 4.01 12.36
N PHE A 136 5.76 4.66 11.20
CA PHE A 136 6.82 4.69 10.20
C PHE A 136 8.05 5.48 10.71
N VAL A 137 7.84 6.61 11.38
CA VAL A 137 8.91 7.38 12.03
C VAL A 137 9.59 6.58 13.13
N GLU A 138 8.82 5.84 13.94
CA GLU A 138 9.36 4.94 14.97
C GLU A 138 10.21 3.80 14.37
N SER A 139 9.78 3.23 13.23
CA SER A 139 10.57 2.21 12.51
C SER A 139 11.90 2.73 11.96
N LEU A 140 11.94 3.98 11.48
CA LEU A 140 13.16 4.63 10.99
C LEU A 140 14.10 5.01 12.14
N ALA A 141 13.54 5.51 13.25
CA ALA A 141 14.31 5.92 14.43
C ALA A 141 15.02 4.72 15.09
N MET A 142 14.35 3.57 15.21
CA MET A 142 14.97 2.35 15.75
C MET A 142 16.11 1.79 14.89
N SER A 143 16.13 2.09 13.59
CA SER A 143 17.24 1.70 12.70
C SER A 143 18.46 2.60 12.87
N GLY A 144 18.30 3.82 13.38
CA GLY A 144 19.39 4.78 13.59
C GLY A 144 19.94 4.81 15.02
N SER A 145 19.20 4.33 16.01
CA SER A 145 19.62 4.32 17.43
C SER A 145 20.36 3.05 17.86
N LYS A 146 20.66 2.15 16.92
CA LYS A 146 21.44 0.92 17.16
C LYS A 146 22.94 1.09 16.85
N GLU A 147 23.39 2.34 16.72
CA GLU A 147 24.80 2.76 16.73
C GLU A 147 25.14 3.57 17.99
#